data_AF-E4NWT3-F1
#
_entry.id   AF-E4NWT3-F1
#
_cell.length_a   1.000
_cell.length_b   1.000
_cell.length_c   1.000
_cell.angle_alpha   90.00
_cell.angle_beta   90.00
_cell.angle_gamma   90.00
#
_symmetry.space_group_name_H-M   'P 1'
#
loop_
_entity.id
_entity.type
_entity.pdbx_description
1 polymer ?
#
loop_
_entity_poly.entity_id
_entity_poly.type
_entity_poly.pdbx_seq_one_letter_code
_entity_poly.pdbx_strand_id
1 'polypeptide(L)' 'MYRYLHQLRTRWRRWRLLRAYSRVFTARTGKRVGFTPLMAAYERAERDGVLSLDDGDVVWHWPEDGESA' A
#
# COMPACT_ATOMS: atom_id res chain seq x y z
N MET A 1 -20.21 -3.90 -14.66
CA MET A 1 -19.23 -5.02 -14.59
C MET A 1 -17.77 -4.57 -14.67
N TYR A 2 -17.39 -3.67 -15.60
CA TYR A 2 -16.02 -3.13 -15.71
C TYR A 2 -15.47 -2.44 -14.43
N ARG A 3 -16.30 -1.67 -13.70
CA ARG A 3 -15.88 -1.02 -12.44
C ARG A 3 -15.47 -2.01 -11.34
N TYR A 4 -16.11 -3.18 -11.27
CA TYR A 4 -15.80 -4.19 -10.25
C TYR A 4 -14.44 -4.86 -10.50
N LEU A 5 -14.15 -5.23 -11.75
CA LEU A 5 -12.85 -5.77 -12.13
C LEU A 5 -11.72 -4.75 -11.95
N HIS A 6 -12.00 -3.47 -12.25
CA HIS A 6 -11.04 -2.39 -12.01
C HIS A 6 -10.72 -2.23 -10.51
N GLN A 7 -11.74 -2.17 -9.65
CA GLN A 7 -11.56 -2.07 -8.19
C GLN A 7 -10.78 -3.25 -7.61
N LEU A 8 -11.10 -4.47 -8.05
CA LEU A 8 -10.34 -5.66 -7.64
C LEU A 8 -8.89 -5.55 -8.08
N ARG A 9 -8.62 -5.15 -9.32
CA ARG A 9 -7.26 -4.99 -9.84
C ARG A 9 -6.47 -3.95 -9.06
N THR A 10 -7.05 -2.79 -8.77
CA THR A 10 -6.43 -1.74 -7.96
C THR A 10 -6.16 -2.21 -6.54
N ARG A 11 -7.12 -2.91 -5.92
CA ARG A 11 -6.93 -3.52 -4.59
C ARG A 11 -5.79 -4.53 -4.59
N TRP A 12 -5.71 -5.39 -5.60
CA TRP A 12 -4.62 -6.37 -5.77
C TRP A 12 -3.26 -5.69 -5.95
N ARG A 13 -3.18 -4.61 -6.74
CA ARG A 13 -1.96 -3.82 -6.93
C ARG A 13 -1.48 -3.19 -5.62
N ARG A 14 -2.38 -2.53 -4.88
CA ARG A 14 -2.10 -1.94 -3.56
C ARG A 14 -1.61 -2.99 -2.56
N TRP A 15 -2.28 -4.13 -2.48
CA TRP A 15 -1.85 -5.25 -1.62
C TRP A 15 -0.47 -5.79 -1.98
N ARG A 16 -0.18 -5.94 -3.28
CA ARG A 16 1.11 -6.42 -3.76
C ARG A 16 2.23 -5.45 -3.40
N LEU A 17 1.97 -4.14 -3.44
CA LEU A 17 2.93 -3.12 -3.04
C LEU A 17 3.24 -3.18 -1.54
N LEU A 18 2.22 -3.20 -0.67
CA LEU A 18 2.44 -3.32 0.78
C LEU A 18 3.20 -4.59 1.13
N ARG A 19 2.91 -5.70 0.45
CA ARG A 19 3.66 -6.94 0.62
C ARG A 19 5.13 -6.81 0.23
N ALA A 20 5.46 -6.00 -0.79
CA ALA A 20 6.84 -5.73 -1.16
C ALA A 20 7.56 -4.94 -0.06
N TYR A 21 6.97 -3.86 0.46
CA TYR A 21 7.54 -3.11 1.58
C TYR A 21 7.72 -3.97 2.84
N SER A 22 6.71 -4.79 3.16
CA SER A 22 6.79 -5.73 4.28
C SER A 22 7.96 -6.70 4.11
N ARG A 23 8.16 -7.25 2.90
CA ARG A 23 9.32 -8.12 2.60
C ARG A 23 10.65 -7.38 2.78
N VAL A 24 10.76 -6.14 2.33
CA VAL A 24 11.98 -5.32 2.54
C VAL A 24 12.24 -5.10 4.02
N PHE A 25 11.21 -4.78 4.80
CA PHE A 25 11.32 -4.59 6.24
C PHE A 25 11.77 -5.88 6.95
N THR A 26 11.11 -7.01 6.66
CA THR A 26 11.46 -8.30 7.28
C THR A 26 12.88 -8.75 6.92
N ALA A 27 13.34 -8.50 5.69
CA ALA A 27 14.70 -8.79 5.28
C ALA A 27 15.72 -7.92 6.03
N ARG A 28 15.40 -6.64 6.27
CA ARG A 28 16.29 -5.70 6.94
C ARG A 28 16.38 -5.90 8.46
N THR A 29 15.27 -6.28 9.10
CA THR A 29 15.17 -6.34 10.58
C THR A 29 15.17 -7.76 11.14
N GLY A 30 14.96 -8.77 10.31
CA GLY A 30 14.75 -10.17 10.75
C GLY A 30 13.39 -10.41 11.43
N LYS A 31 12.60 -9.37 11.73
CA LYS A 31 11.29 -9.50 12.36
C LYS A 31 10.24 -9.93 11.32
N ARG A 32 9.74 -11.16 11.44
CA ARG A 32 8.78 -11.77 10.50
C ARG A 32 7.37 -11.97 11.04
N VAL A 33 7.17 -11.80 12.35
CA VAL A 33 5.93 -12.21 13.02
C VAL A 33 5.17 -10.99 13.53
N GLY A 34 3.83 -11.06 13.50
CA GLY A 34 2.94 -10.03 14.01
C GLY A 34 2.58 -8.95 12.99
N PHE A 35 1.99 -7.86 13.47
CA PHE A 35 1.52 -6.74 12.67
C PHE A 35 2.64 -5.74 12.31
N THR A 36 3.82 -5.85 12.92
CA THR A 36 4.94 -4.91 12.73
C THR A 36 5.39 -4.80 11.27
N PRO A 37 5.56 -5.89 10.50
CA PRO A 37 5.95 -5.79 9.09
C PRO A 37 4.88 -5.13 8.22
N LEU A 38 3.62 -5.17 8.64
CA LEU A 38 2.52 -4.51 7.94
C LEU A 38 2.49 -3.02 8.28
N MET A 39 2.62 -2.65 9.55
CA MET A 39 2.70 -1.23 9.96
C MET A 39 3.90 -0.53 9.34
N ALA A 40 5.08 -1.17 9.38
CA ALA A 40 6.27 -0.64 8.74
C ALA A 40 6.10 -0.48 7.21
N ALA A 41 5.26 -1.30 6.58
CA ALA A 41 4.94 -1.14 5.17
C ALA A 41 4.05 0.09 4.92
N TYR A 42 3.08 0.37 5.79
CA TYR A 42 2.26 1.59 5.71
C TYR A 42 3.09 2.85 5.96
N GLU A 43 3.87 2.89 7.05
CA GLU A 43 4.77 4.01 7.36
C GLU A 43 5.75 4.28 6.21
N ARG A 44 6.27 3.21 5.59
CA ARG A 44 7.20 3.36 4.48
C ARG A 44 6.51 3.84 3.21
N ALA A 45 5.34 3.29 2.90
CA ALA A 45 4.55 3.73 1.75
C ALA A 45 4.07 5.18 1.88
N GLU A 46 3.76 5.64 3.11
CA GLU A 46 3.46 7.03 3.40
C GLU A 46 4.67 7.93 3.16
N ARG A 47 5.84 7.55 3.70
CA ARG A 47 7.09 8.27 3.48
C ARG A 47 7.49 8.37 2.02
N ASP A 48 7.22 7.32 1.25
CA ASP A 48 7.48 7.27 -0.19
C ASP A 48 6.34 7.94 -1.00
N GLY A 49 5.34 8.55 -0.33
CA GLY A 49 4.28 9.36 -0.94
C GLY A 49 3.18 8.58 -1.65
N VAL A 50 3.14 7.26 -1.50
CA VAL A 50 2.18 6.39 -2.21
C VAL A 50 0.81 6.36 -1.52
N LEU A 51 0.78 6.69 -0.24
CA LEU A 51 -0.44 6.83 0.54
C LEU A 51 -0.28 7.92 1.61
N SER A 52 -1.37 8.28 2.26
CA SER A 52 -1.39 9.06 3.49
C SER A 52 -2.31 8.40 4.50
N LEU A 53 -1.93 8.46 5.78
CA LEU A 53 -2.77 8.05 6.89
C LEU A 53 -3.45 9.30 7.46
N ASP A 54 -4.76 9.41 7.29
CA ASP A 54 -5.56 10.55 7.75
C ASP A 54 -6.62 10.05 8.73
N ASP A 55 -6.50 10.41 10.01
CA ASP A 55 -7.42 10.04 11.11
C ASP A 55 -7.86 8.55 11.14
N GLY A 56 -6.95 7.64 10.78
CA GLY A 56 -7.20 6.19 10.77
C GLY A 56 -7.66 5.63 9.42
N ASP A 57 -7.92 6.50 8.44
CA ASP A 57 -8.18 6.15 7.06
C ASP A 57 -6.91 6.12 6.21
N VAL A 58 -6.91 5.26 5.18
CA VAL A 58 -5.79 5.12 4.24
C VAL A 58 -6.18 5.75 2.90
N VAL A 59 -5.59 6.90 2.59
CA VAL A 59 -5.75 7.60 1.32
C VAL A 59 -4.64 7.17 0.37
N TRP A 60 -4.97 6.65 -0.82
CA TRP A 60 -3.99 6.16 -1.78
C TRP A 60 -3.73 7.15 -2.90
N HIS A 61 -2.46 7.52 -3.09
CA HIS A 61 -1.97 8.39 -4.17
C HIS A 61 -1.43 7.54 -5.32
N TRP A 62 -2.30 6.74 -5.93
CA TRP A 62 -1.90 5.83 -7.01
C TRP A 62 -1.95 6.56 -8.37
N PRO A 63 -0.94 6.44 -9.25
CA PRO A 63 -0.88 7.17 -10.52
C PRO A 63 -1.87 6.66 -11.61
N GLU A 64 -3.02 6.11 -11.25
CA GLU A 64 -4.06 5.67 -12.21
C GLU A 64 -5.48 6.06 -11.80
N ASP A 65 -5.65 7.22 -11.17
CA ASP A 65 -6.84 8.02 -11.43
C ASP A 65 -6.34 9.25 -12.18
N GLY A 66 -6.15 9.10 -13.50
CA GLY A 66 -5.82 10.23 -14.34
C GLY A 66 -6.81 11.34 -14.05
N GLU A 67 -6.30 12.50 -13.64
CA GLU A 67 -6.95 13.76 -13.95
C GLU A 67 -7.43 13.63 -15.39
N SER A 68 -8.75 13.70 -15.55
CA SER A 68 -9.29 14.19 -16.81
C SER A 68 -8.76 15.62 -16.91
N ALA A 69 -7.62 15.77 -17.60
CA ALA A 69 -7.25 17.03 -18.22
C ALA A 69 -8.34 17.41 -19.24
#